data_AF-A0A2T2SZE3-F1
#
_entry.id   AF-A0A2T2SZE3-F1
#
_cell.length_a   1.000
_cell.length_b   1.000
_cell.length_c   1.000
_cell.angle_alpha   90.00
_cell.angle_beta   90.00
_cell.angle_gamma   90.00
#
_symmetry.space_group_name_H-M   'P 1'
#
loop_
_entity.id
_entity.type
_entity.pdbx_description
1 polymer ?
#
loop_
_entity_poly.entity_id
_entity_poly.type
_entity_poly.pdbx_seq_one_letter_code
_entity_poly.pdbx_strand_id
1 'polypeptide(L)'
;MSWLASAWAIFRKDLRVELRNRYAVNTLLLFALGALLLVSFAVGPQPVSARVRAALLWIVLLFAASIGLGRSFVAEHEGGTALLLRLHTRASSVFIGKLFFNFGLVALLTLAATAVFMLLLGVPVGSPALFVATL
;
A
#
# COMPACT_ATOMS: atom_id res chain seq x y z
N MET A 1 0.89 14.97 -26.67
CA MET A 1 0.63 13.62 -26.12
C MET A 1 -0.78 13.56 -25.59
N SER A 2 -1.52 12.48 -25.84
CA SER A 2 -2.86 12.31 -25.27
C SER A 2 -2.76 12.21 -23.74
N TRP A 3 -3.75 12.77 -23.04
CA TRP A 3 -3.78 12.84 -21.58
C TRP A 3 -3.63 11.46 -20.89
N LEU A 4 -4.21 10.42 -21.50
CA LEU A 4 -4.09 9.02 -21.08
C LEU A 4 -2.67 8.46 -21.25
N ALA A 5 -2.02 8.74 -22.39
CA ALA A 5 -0.68 8.26 -22.65
C ALA A 5 0.34 8.84 -21.65
N SER A 6 0.17 10.13 -21.29
CA SER A 6 0.99 10.76 -20.25
C SER A 6 0.77 10.12 -18.87
N ALA A 7 -0.48 9.86 -18.47
CA ALA A 7 -0.77 9.20 -17.20
C ALA A 7 -0.18 7.77 -17.14
N TRP A 8 -0.31 7.01 -18.22
CA TRP A 8 0.25 5.66 -18.32
C TRP A 8 1.79 5.65 -18.28
N ALA A 9 2.43 6.62 -18.91
CA ALA A 9 3.88 6.75 -18.88
C ALA A 9 4.39 7.02 -17.44
N ILE A 10 3.68 7.86 -16.69
CA ILE A 10 4.01 8.17 -15.28
C ILE A 10 3.83 6.92 -14.41
N PHE A 11 2.68 6.23 -14.53
CA PHE A 11 2.43 4.98 -13.81
C PHE A 11 3.54 3.94 -14.06
N ARG A 12 3.88 3.69 -15.33
CA ARG A 12 4.94 2.74 -15.70
C ARG A 12 6.32 3.15 -15.18
N LYS A 13 6.62 4.44 -15.19
CA LYS A 13 7.88 4.97 -14.65
C LYS A 13 7.96 4.65 -13.17
N ASP A 14 6.94 5.02 -12.40
CA ASP A 14 6.93 4.82 -10.95
C ASP A 14 6.95 3.33 -10.59
N LEU A 15 6.21 2.49 -11.32
CA LEU A 15 6.26 1.03 -11.15
C LEU A 15 7.67 0.47 -11.39
N ARG A 16 8.37 0.94 -12.43
CA ARG A 16 9.74 0.50 -12.73
C ARG A 16 10.75 0.96 -11.67
N VAL A 17 10.60 2.19 -11.19
CA VAL A 17 11.44 2.74 -10.11
C VAL A 17 11.24 1.93 -8.84
N GLU A 18 9.99 1.63 -8.49
CA GLU A 18 9.65 0.85 -7.31
C GLU A 18 10.12 -0.59 -7.42
N LEU A 19 9.96 -1.27 -8.57
CA LEU A 19 10.47 -2.63 -8.74
C LEU A 19 12.00 -2.72 -8.68
N ARG A 20 12.70 -1.66 -9.10
CA ARG A 20 14.17 -1.59 -9.06
C ARG A 20 14.69 -1.32 -7.64
N ASN A 21 14.10 -0.35 -6.93
CA ASN A 21 14.60 0.07 -5.62
C ASN A 21 13.94 -0.69 -4.47
N ARG A 22 12.74 -1.24 -4.70
CA ARG A 22 11.86 -1.95 -3.75
C ARG A 22 11.66 -1.21 -2.42
N TYR A 23 11.80 0.11 -2.45
CA TYR A 23 11.98 0.88 -1.23
C TYR A 23 10.66 1.08 -0.48
N ALA A 24 9.60 1.50 -1.19
CA ALA A 24 8.30 1.65 -0.57
C ALA A 24 7.74 0.28 -0.18
N VAL A 25 7.83 -0.72 -1.05
CA VAL A 25 7.38 -2.09 -0.78
C VAL A 25 8.07 -2.66 0.46
N ASN A 26 9.40 -2.55 0.56
CA ASN A 26 10.13 -3.07 1.74
C ASN A 26 9.76 -2.31 3.02
N THR A 27 9.63 -0.99 2.96
CA THR A 27 9.25 -0.17 4.14
C THR A 27 7.87 -0.58 4.65
N LEU A 28 6.92 -0.77 3.74
CA LEU A 28 5.53 -1.11 4.05
C LEU A 28 5.41 -2.52 4.58
N LEU A 29 6.09 -3.48 3.95
CA LEU A 29 6.12 -4.86 4.41
C LEU A 29 6.78 -4.95 5.78
N LEU A 30 7.92 -4.29 5.99
CA LEU A 30 8.61 -4.32 7.29
C LEU A 30 7.74 -3.74 8.41
N PHE A 31 7.07 -2.62 8.15
CA PHE A 31 6.12 -2.04 9.10
C PHE A 31 4.94 -2.98 9.36
N ALA A 32 4.28 -3.48 8.31
CA ALA A 32 3.12 -4.35 8.44
C ALA A 32 3.47 -5.63 9.19
N LEU A 33 4.56 -6.31 8.81
CA LEU A 33 5.03 -7.51 9.49
C LEU A 33 5.37 -7.25 10.96
N GLY A 34 6.10 -6.18 11.26
CA GLY A 34 6.46 -5.81 12.63
C GLY A 34 5.22 -5.50 13.49
N ALA A 35 4.29 -4.71 12.95
CA ALA A 35 3.05 -4.38 13.64
C ALA A 35 2.16 -5.61 13.86
N LEU A 36 2.03 -6.49 12.87
CA LEU A 36 1.27 -7.74 12.98
C LEU A 36 1.88 -8.71 13.99
N LEU A 37 3.21 -8.82 14.05
CA LEU A 37 3.89 -9.62 15.05
C LEU A 37 3.64 -9.07 16.46
N LEU A 38 3.76 -7.76 16.66
CA LEU A 38 3.44 -7.11 17.93
C LEU A 38 1.98 -7.36 18.34
N VAL A 39 1.04 -7.25 17.40
CA VAL A 39 -0.37 -7.57 17.62
C VAL A 39 -0.54 -9.04 18.03
N SER A 40 0.11 -9.96 17.33
CA SER A 40 0.04 -11.40 17.63
C SER A 40 0.55 -11.70 19.03
N PHE A 41 1.67 -11.10 19.44
CA PHE A 41 2.20 -11.26 20.80
C PHE A 41 1.33 -10.59 21.87
N ALA A 42 0.76 -9.42 21.58
CA ALA A 42 -0.10 -8.70 22.51
C ALA A 42 -1.43 -9.40 22.76
N VAL A 43 -2.00 -10.03 21.72
CA VAL A 43 -3.22 -10.83 21.82
C VAL A 43 -2.97 -12.15 22.56
N GLY A 44 -1.84 -12.81 22.26
CA GLY A 44 -1.50 -14.09 22.87
C GLY A 44 -2.56 -15.19 22.60
N PRO A 45 -2.65 -16.23 23.45
CA PRO A 45 -3.61 -17.33 23.29
C PRO A 45 -5.04 -16.98 23.75
N GLN A 46 -5.30 -15.73 24.15
CA GLN A 46 -6.60 -15.32 24.67
C GLN A 46 -7.65 -15.22 23.54
N PRO A 47 -8.90 -15.66 23.77
CA PRO A 47 -9.96 -15.53 22.78
C PRO A 47 -10.36 -14.06 22.61
N VAL A 48 -9.91 -13.46 21.50
CA VAL A 48 -10.27 -12.09 21.14
C VAL A 48 -11.50 -12.08 20.23
N SER A 49 -12.43 -11.16 20.47
CA SER A 49 -13.63 -11.00 19.64
C SER A 49 -13.30 -10.66 18.18
N ALA A 50 -14.15 -11.08 17.25
CA ALA A 50 -13.97 -10.80 15.81
C ALA A 50 -13.88 -9.31 15.50
N ARG A 51 -14.61 -8.47 16.25
CA ARG A 51 -14.58 -7.01 16.12
C ARG A 51 -13.20 -6.43 16.43
N VAL A 52 -12.56 -6.91 17.49
CA VAL A 52 -11.22 -6.45 17.88
C VAL A 52 -10.17 -6.92 16.87
N ARG A 53 -10.26 -8.18 16.39
CA ARG A 53 -9.37 -8.67 15.32
C ARG A 53 -9.46 -7.82 14.05
N ALA A 54 -10.67 -7.50 13.62
CA ALA A 54 -10.90 -6.62 12.46
C ALA A 54 -10.32 -5.21 12.71
N ALA A 55 -10.56 -4.63 13.88
CA ALA A 55 -10.00 -3.32 14.23
C ALA A 55 -8.47 -3.31 14.17
N LEU A 56 -7.81 -4.34 14.72
CA LEU A 56 -6.36 -4.47 14.71
C LEU A 56 -5.79 -4.52 13.28
N LEU A 57 -6.39 -5.32 12.40
CA LEU A 57 -6.00 -5.38 10.99
C LEU A 57 -6.12 -4.01 10.32
N TRP A 58 -7.27 -3.35 10.46
CA TRP A 58 -7.51 -2.04 9.85
C TRP A 58 -6.59 -0.94 10.39
N ILE A 59 -6.24 -0.99 11.68
CA ILE A 59 -5.23 -0.09 12.26
C ILE A 59 -3.88 -0.29 11.57
N VAL A 60 -3.41 -1.54 11.46
CA VAL A 60 -2.14 -1.83 10.78
C VAL A 60 -2.16 -1.34 9.33
N LEU A 61 -3.23 -1.63 8.60
CA LEU A 61 -3.39 -1.20 7.20
C LEU A 61 -3.40 0.33 7.06
N LEU A 62 -4.13 1.03 7.93
CA LEU A 62 -4.21 2.49 7.91
C LEU A 62 -2.84 3.14 8.11
N PHE A 63 -2.09 2.71 9.12
CA PHE A 63 -0.76 3.25 9.39
C PHE A 63 0.24 2.88 8.29
N ALA A 64 0.19 1.64 7.80
CA ALA A 64 1.04 1.21 6.70
C ALA A 64 0.78 2.05 5.44
N ALA A 65 -0.48 2.19 5.02
CA ALA A 65 -0.86 3.01 3.87
C ALA A 65 -0.43 4.48 4.04
N SER A 66 -0.58 5.06 5.24
CA SER A 66 -0.19 6.44 5.54
C SER A 66 1.32 6.68 5.34
N ILE A 67 2.16 5.69 5.63
CA ILE A 67 3.62 5.75 5.41
C ILE A 67 3.95 5.66 3.90
N GLY A 68 3.17 4.90 3.12
CA GLY A 68 3.43 4.63 1.70
C GLY A 68 3.03 5.74 0.74
N LEU A 69 1.86 6.36 0.97
CA LEU A 69 1.21 7.27 0.01
C LEU A 69 2.06 8.51 -0.36
N GLY A 70 2.80 9.07 0.59
CA GLY A 70 3.61 10.27 0.36
C GLY A 70 4.88 10.03 -0.46
N ARG A 71 5.37 8.78 -0.52
CA ARG A 71 6.71 8.47 -1.04
C ARG A 71 6.87 8.77 -2.52
N SER A 72 5.83 8.53 -3.33
CA SER A 72 5.86 8.82 -4.77
C SER A 72 6.04 10.31 -5.09
N PHE A 73 5.65 11.22 -4.20
CA PHE A 73 5.87 12.66 -4.34
C PHE A 73 7.23 13.09 -3.81
N VAL A 74 7.64 12.54 -2.66
CA VAL A 74 8.94 12.81 -2.05
C VAL A 74 10.08 12.38 -2.97
N ALA A 75 10.01 11.19 -3.57
CA ALA A 75 11.04 10.67 -4.47
C ALA A 75 11.28 11.56 -5.70
N GLU A 76 10.25 12.24 -6.20
CA GLU A 76 10.42 13.19 -7.31
C GLU A 76 11.00 14.53 -6.89
N HIS A 77 10.73 14.94 -5.65
CA HIS A 77 11.30 16.15 -5.06
C HIS A 77 12.78 15.95 -4.77
N GLU A 78 13.15 14.85 -4.11
CA GLU A 78 14.53 14.46 -3.83
C GLU A 78 15.32 14.18 -5.12
N GLY A 79 14.68 13.60 -6.13
CA GLY A 79 15.30 13.36 -7.43
C GLY A 79 15.41 14.59 -8.34
N GLY A 80 14.96 15.77 -7.90
CA GLY A 80 15.02 17.02 -8.68
C GLY A 80 14.17 17.05 -9.96
N THR A 81 13.28 16.07 -10.15
CA THR A 81 12.47 15.93 -11.38
C THR A 81 11.09 16.58 -11.29
N ALA A 82 10.67 17.00 -10.09
CA ALA A 82 9.36 17.59 -9.84
C ALA A 82 9.05 18.82 -10.72
N LEU A 83 10.05 19.71 -10.91
CA LEU A 83 9.89 20.91 -11.76
C LEU A 83 9.71 20.52 -13.24
N LEU A 84 10.53 19.58 -13.72
CA LEU A 84 10.49 19.12 -15.11
C LEU A 84 9.14 18.50 -15.45
N LEU A 85 8.61 17.66 -14.56
CA LEU A 85 7.30 17.03 -14.70
C LEU A 85 6.15 18.04 -14.76
N ARG A 86 6.21 19.10 -13.93
CA ARG A 86 5.22 20.19 -13.91
C ARG A 86 5.25 21.03 -15.18
N LEU A 87 6.43 21.23 -15.77
CA LEU A 87 6.60 22.01 -17.01
C LEU A 87 6.15 21.24 -18.26
N HIS A 88 6.39 19.92 -18.31
CA HIS A 88 6.16 19.11 -19.51
C HIS A 88 4.84 18.35 -19.51
N THR A 89 4.12 18.30 -18.39
CA THR A 89 2.93 17.47 -18.24
C THR A 89 1.82 18.20 -17.51
N ARG A 90 0.58 17.96 -17.94
CA ARG A 90 -0.61 18.49 -17.25
C ARG A 90 -0.71 17.88 -15.84
N ALA A 91 -1.06 18.70 -14.85
CA ALA A 91 -1.20 18.27 -13.46
C ALA A 91 -2.18 17.08 -13.28
N SER A 92 -3.26 17.05 -14.07
CA SER A 92 -4.25 15.96 -14.02
C SER A 92 -3.68 14.61 -14.48
N SER A 93 -2.79 14.58 -15.49
CA SER A 93 -2.13 13.35 -15.92
C SER A 93 -1.17 12.82 -14.85
N VAL A 94 -0.47 13.72 -14.15
CA VAL A 94 0.42 13.36 -13.03
C VAL A 94 -0.38 12.79 -11.87
N PHE A 95 -1.49 13.43 -11.51
CA PHE A 95 -2.37 12.96 -10.45
C PHE A 95 -2.87 11.54 -10.72
N ILE A 96 -3.40 11.28 -11.92
CA ILE A 96 -3.94 9.95 -12.24
C ILE A 96 -2.86 8.87 -12.29
N GLY A 97 -1.70 9.15 -12.89
CA GLY A 97 -0.60 8.19 -12.93
C GLY A 97 -0.17 7.77 -11.52
N LYS A 98 -0.02 8.76 -10.63
CA LYS A 98 0.33 8.50 -9.23
C LYS A 98 -0.80 7.86 -8.44
N LEU A 99 -2.05 8.21 -8.71
CA LEU A 99 -3.21 7.60 -8.06
C LEU A 99 -3.23 6.08 -8.30
N PHE A 100 -3.10 5.65 -9.56
CA PHE A 100 -3.08 4.21 -9.88
C PHE A 100 -1.86 3.48 -9.31
N PHE A 101 -0.69 4.13 -9.29
CA PHE A 101 0.50 3.56 -8.67
C PHE A 101 0.31 3.36 -7.17
N ASN A 102 -0.14 4.40 -6.46
CA ASN A 102 -0.39 4.33 -5.02
C ASN A 102 -1.52 3.36 -4.68
N PHE A 103 -2.57 3.32 -5.48
CA PHE A 103 -3.66 2.35 -5.33
C PHE A 103 -3.16 0.91 -5.44
N GLY A 104 -2.36 0.59 -6.47
CA GLY A 104 -1.78 -0.74 -6.63
C GLY A 104 -0.84 -1.13 -5.48
N LEU A 105 -0.06 -0.17 -4.98
CA LEU A 105 0.86 -0.38 -3.86
C LEU A 105 0.10 -0.62 -2.53
N VAL A 106 -0.97 0.15 -2.26
CA VAL A 106 -1.84 -0.08 -1.11
C VAL A 106 -2.58 -1.41 -1.24
N ALA A 107 -3.11 -1.75 -2.42
CA ALA A 107 -3.77 -3.03 -2.66
C ALA A 107 -2.83 -4.23 -2.41
N LEU A 108 -1.59 -4.16 -2.89
CA LEU A 108 -0.57 -5.18 -2.64
C LEU A 108 -0.27 -5.32 -1.14
N LEU A 109 -0.13 -4.20 -0.43
CA LEU A 109 0.04 -4.17 1.01
C LEU A 109 -1.15 -4.81 1.72
N THR A 110 -2.39 -4.46 1.35
CA THR A 110 -3.60 -5.00 1.96
C THR A 110 -3.67 -6.52 1.80
N LEU A 111 -3.37 -7.03 0.60
CA LEU A 111 -3.32 -8.47 0.35
C LEU A 111 -2.25 -9.17 1.19
N ALA A 112 -1.02 -8.63 1.19
CA ALA A 112 0.10 -9.22 1.91
C ALA A 112 -0.12 -9.19 3.44
N ALA A 113 -0.52 -8.04 3.99
CA ALA A 113 -0.73 -7.87 5.42
C ALA A 113 -1.90 -8.73 5.92
N THR A 114 -3.00 -8.81 5.15
CA THR A 114 -4.13 -9.65 5.55
C THR A 114 -3.78 -11.14 5.49
N ALA A 115 -3.02 -11.58 4.48
CA ALA A 115 -2.56 -12.96 4.40
C ALA A 115 -1.69 -13.35 5.61
N VAL A 116 -0.76 -12.46 6.01
CA VAL A 116 0.07 -12.67 7.21
C VAL A 116 -0.77 -12.63 8.49
N PHE A 117 -1.72 -11.70 8.61
CA PHE A 117 -2.63 -11.62 9.76
C PHE A 117 -3.44 -12.91 9.94
N MET A 118 -3.97 -13.47 8.85
CA MET A 118 -4.70 -14.74 8.87
C MET A 118 -3.83 -15.90 9.32
N LEU A 119 -2.57 -15.94 8.85
CA LEU A 119 -1.61 -16.97 9.23
C LEU A 119 -1.22 -16.88 10.71
N LEU A 120 -1.02 -15.67 11.23
CA LEU A 120 -0.61 -15.45 12.63
C LEU A 120 -1.74 -15.69 13.64
N LEU A 121 -2.96 -15.21 13.36
CA LEU A 121 -4.10 -15.32 14.29
C LEU A 121 -5.03 -16.50 14.00
N GLY A 122 -4.73 -17.32 12.99
CA GLY A 122 -5.52 -18.50 12.63
C GLY A 122 -7.00 -18.18 12.35
N VAL A 123 -7.28 -17.06 11.69
CA VAL A 123 -8.66 -16.61 11.45
C VAL A 123 -9.28 -17.38 10.28
N PRO A 124 -10.36 -18.14 10.48
CA PRO A 124 -11.03 -18.83 9.40
C PRO A 124 -11.78 -17.84 8.49
N VAL A 125 -11.65 -18.02 7.17
CA VAL A 125 -12.42 -17.25 6.18
C VAL A 125 -13.79 -17.91 6.01
N GLY A 126 -14.83 -17.27 6.52
CA GLY A 126 -16.20 -17.78 6.38
C GLY A 126 -16.71 -17.74 4.94
N SER A 127 -16.48 -16.63 4.23
CA SER A 127 -16.89 -16.47 2.83
C SER A 127 -15.80 -15.76 2.01
N PRO A 128 -15.12 -16.49 1.10
CA PRO A 128 -14.05 -15.92 0.28
C PRO A 128 -14.51 -14.74 -0.58
N ALA A 129 -15.75 -14.78 -1.09
CA ALA A 129 -16.29 -13.72 -1.94
C ALA A 129 -16.47 -12.38 -1.20
N LEU A 130 -17.05 -12.39 0.01
CA LEU A 130 -17.19 -11.17 0.81
C LEU A 130 -15.83 -10.67 1.27
N PHE A 131 -14.92 -11.58 1.61
CA PHE A 131 -13.57 -11.23 2.02
C PHE A 131 -12.82 -10.47 0.92
N VAL A 132 -12.84 -10.96 -0.32
CA VAL A 132 -12.24 -10.27 -1.47
C VAL A 132 -12.95 -8.96 -1.80
N ALA A 133 -14.27 -8.87 -1.62
CA ALA A 133 -15.01 -7.64 -1.86
C ALA A 133 -14.71 -6.52 -0.84
N THR A 134 -14.24 -6.86 0.36
CA THR A 134 -13.92 -5.91 1.44
C THR A 134 -12.45 -5.54 1.54
N LEU A 135 -11.58 -6.23 0.81
CA LEU A 135 -10.14 -5.97 0.69
C LEU A 135 -9.86 -4.83 -0.29
#